data_AF-A0A8S9BDY5-F1
#
_entry.id   AF-A0A8S9BDY5-F1
#
_cell.length_a   1.000
_cell.length_b   1.000
_cell.length_c   1.000
_cell.angle_alpha   90.00
_cell.angle_beta   90.00
_cell.angle_gamma   90.00
#
_symmetry.space_group_name_H-M   'P 1'
#
loop_
_entity.id
_entity.type
_entity.pdbx_description
1 polymer ?
#
loop_
_entity_poly.entity_id
_entity_poly.type
_entity_poly.pdbx_seq_one_letter_code
_entity_poly.pdbx_strand_id
1 'polypeptide(L)'
;MIDQRTAALVRQLDTSSDMGMRNTGVRGLMAVQFFEKKRRKAWFTKGEEEVCWEQWTLDVTLATPRTEKRAKVRKAMEAMLLKAAMRIVTTVNTHKDHIPPITTIDSNPFPYQIVVNPKDNGWGARMGIF
;
A
#
# COMPACT_ATOMS: atom_id res chain seq x y z
N MET A 1 -11.75 6.87 4.12
CA MET A 1 -10.86 6.57 2.98
C MET A 1 -10.34 5.13 3.01
N ILE A 2 -9.75 4.68 4.13
CA ILE A 2 -9.20 3.32 4.27
C ILE A 2 -10.28 2.24 4.03
N ASP A 3 -11.43 2.32 4.72
CA ASP A 3 -12.50 1.31 4.60
C ASP A 3 -13.02 1.17 3.16
N GLN A 4 -13.11 2.27 2.43
CA GLN A 4 -13.52 2.27 1.02
C GLN A 4 -12.53 1.48 0.14
N ARG A 5 -11.22 1.64 0.38
CA ARG A 5 -10.17 0.95 -0.38
C ARG A 5 -10.07 -0.51 0.02
N THR A 6 -10.22 -0.83 1.30
CA THR A 6 -10.34 -2.21 1.79
C THR A 6 -11.55 -2.91 1.18
N ALA A 7 -12.72 -2.26 1.16
CA ALA A 7 -13.93 -2.80 0.54
C ALA A 7 -13.80 -2.97 -0.98
N ALA A 8 -13.01 -2.12 -1.66
CA ALA A 8 -12.71 -2.29 -3.08
C ALA A 8 -11.80 -3.50 -3.33
N LEU A 9 -10.77 -3.70 -2.49
CA LEU A 9 -9.91 -4.89 -2.54
C LEU A 9 -10.72 -6.17 -2.31
N VAL A 10 -11.55 -6.22 -1.27
CA VAL A 10 -12.40 -7.39 -0.99
C VAL A 10 -13.28 -7.73 -2.19
N ARG A 11 -13.99 -6.74 -2.76
CA ARG A 11 -14.80 -6.96 -3.96
C ARG A 11 -14.01 -7.54 -5.13
N GLN A 12 -12.80 -7.05 -5.39
CA GLN A 12 -11.94 -7.58 -6.46
C GLN A 12 -11.48 -9.01 -6.17
N LEU A 13 -11.16 -9.33 -4.92
CA LEU A 13 -10.79 -10.68 -4.51
C LEU A 13 -11.97 -11.65 -4.63
N ASP A 14 -13.18 -11.21 -4.29
CA ASP A 14 -14.38 -12.02 -4.44
C ASP A 14 -14.68 -12.33 -5.91
N THR A 15 -14.57 -11.35 -6.82
CA THR A 15 -14.70 -11.59 -8.28
C THR A 15 -13.66 -12.58 -8.80
N SER A 16 -12.45 -12.57 -8.24
CA SER A 16 -11.37 -13.49 -8.62
C SER A 16 -11.56 -14.91 -8.06
N SER A 17 -12.34 -15.05 -6.98
CA SER A 17 -12.60 -16.31 -6.28
C SER A 17 -13.55 -17.25 -7.04
N ASP A 18 -14.37 -16.70 -7.96
CA ASP A 18 -15.36 -17.45 -8.74
C ASP A 18 -14.71 -18.34 -9.83
N MET A 19 -13.42 -18.14 -10.13
CA MET A 19 -12.63 -18.90 -11.12
C MET A 19 -11.96 -20.18 -10.55
N GLY A 20 -12.42 -20.72 -9.41
CA GLY A 20 -12.13 -22.11 -9.01
C GLY A 20 -10.95 -22.36 -8.05
N MET A 21 -10.22 -21.33 -7.59
CA MET A 21 -9.16 -21.51 -6.56
C MET A 21 -9.73 -21.50 -5.13
N ARG A 22 -10.51 -22.52 -4.76
CA ARG A 22 -11.15 -22.60 -3.41
C ARG A 22 -10.29 -23.20 -2.30
N ASN A 23 -9.09 -23.71 -2.60
CA ASN A 23 -8.22 -24.36 -1.60
C ASN A 23 -7.02 -23.52 -1.12
N THR A 24 -6.68 -22.44 -1.81
CA THR A 24 -5.64 -21.50 -1.41
C THR A 24 -6.22 -20.10 -1.58
N GLY A 25 -6.37 -19.34 -0.49
CA GLY A 25 -7.08 -18.06 -0.48
C GLY A 25 -6.68 -17.09 -1.60
N VAL A 26 -7.60 -16.21 -1.99
CA VAL A 26 -7.37 -15.24 -3.05
C VAL A 26 -6.36 -14.19 -2.58
N ARG A 27 -5.40 -13.85 -3.43
CA ARG A 27 -4.34 -12.86 -3.14
C ARG A 27 -4.59 -11.57 -3.90
N GLY A 28 -4.27 -10.45 -3.27
CA GLY A 28 -4.25 -9.13 -3.89
C GLY A 28 -3.18 -8.26 -3.30
N LEU A 29 -2.84 -7.19 -4.00
CA LEU A 29 -1.84 -6.23 -3.59
C LEU A 29 -2.51 -4.93 -3.15
N MET A 30 -1.96 -4.30 -2.13
CA MET A 30 -2.29 -2.94 -1.75
C MET A 30 -1.00 -2.14 -1.61
N ALA A 31 -0.97 -0.92 -2.15
CA ALA A 31 0.14 0.00 -1.94
C ALA A 31 -0.35 1.24 -1.18
N VAL A 32 0.37 1.61 -0.12
CA VAL A 32 0.24 2.91 0.54
C VAL A 32 1.40 3.76 0.05
N GLN A 33 1.12 4.91 -0.56
CA GLN A 33 2.12 5.81 -1.13
C GLN A 33 2.04 7.16 -0.43
N PHE A 34 3.19 7.71 -0.05
CA PHE A 34 3.34 9.03 0.57
C PHE A 34 3.99 10.00 -0.40
N PHE A 35 3.52 11.25 -0.39
CA PHE A 35 3.90 12.29 -1.34
C PHE A 35 4.44 13.54 -0.64
N GLU A 36 5.24 14.29 -1.39
CA GLU A 36 5.70 15.63 -1.06
C GLU A 36 5.18 16.58 -2.12
N LYS A 37 4.61 17.72 -1.70
CA LYS A 37 4.24 18.81 -2.63
C LYS A 37 5.48 19.64 -2.93
N LYS A 38 6.01 19.51 -4.14
CA LYS A 38 7.13 20.33 -4.64
C LYS A 38 6.61 21.44 -5.53
N ARG A 39 6.99 22.67 -5.21
CA ARG A 39 6.77 23.81 -6.10
C ARG A 39 7.86 23.83 -7.17
N ARG A 40 7.52 23.53 -8.44
CA ARG A 40 8.47 23.74 -9.54
C ARG A 40 8.72 25.24 -9.71
N LYS A 41 9.99 25.65 -9.64
CA LYS A 41 10.44 26.95 -10.16
C LYS A 41 10.79 26.77 -11.65
N ALA A 42 9.78 26.63 -12.49
CA ALA A 42 9.96 26.78 -13.93
C ALA A 42 9.63 28.24 -14.28
N TRP A 43 10.53 28.89 -15.00
CA TRP A 43 10.48 30.32 -15.36
C TRP A 43 9.22 30.77 -16.11
N PHE A 44 8.32 29.85 -16.51
CA PHE A 44 7.01 30.16 -17.11
C PHE A 44 5.83 29.29 -16.68
N THR A 45 6.00 28.34 -15.75
CA THR A 45 4.87 27.51 -15.29
C THR A 45 4.87 27.41 -13.77
N LYS A 46 3.84 27.99 -13.16
CA LYS A 46 3.54 27.79 -11.73
C LYS A 46 2.69 26.53 -11.62
N GLY A 47 3.31 25.41 -11.27
CA GLY A 47 2.64 24.14 -11.00
C GLY A 47 3.14 23.55 -9.69
N GLU A 48 2.21 23.07 -8.86
CA GLU A 48 2.52 22.17 -7.76
C GLU A 48 2.64 20.75 -8.32
N GLU A 49 3.72 20.05 -7.99
CA GLU A 49 3.95 18.67 -8.34
C GLU A 49 3.92 17.81 -7.08
N GLU A 50 3.20 16.69 -7.12
CA GLU A 50 3.23 15.69 -6.06
C GLU A 50 4.21 14.59 -6.43
N VAL A 51 5.26 14.42 -5.62
CA VAL A 51 6.30 13.40 -5.83
C VAL A 51 6.15 12.32 -4.77
N CYS A 52 5.96 11.07 -5.21
CA CYS A 52 5.95 9.91 -4.31
C CYS A 52 7.37 9.71 -3.76
N TRP A 53 7.55 9.84 -2.45
CA TRP A 53 8.84 9.66 -1.79
C TRP A 53 8.93 8.36 -0.99
N GLU A 54 7.79 7.71 -0.70
CA GLU A 54 7.76 6.42 -0.03
C GLU A 54 6.55 5.59 -0.45
N GLN A 55 6.76 4.28 -0.64
CA GLN A 55 5.70 3.31 -0.97
C GLN A 55 5.83 2.05 -0.12
N TRP A 56 4.74 1.64 0.49
CA TRP A 56 4.59 0.38 1.19
C TRP A 56 3.66 -0.55 0.42
N THR A 57 4.23 -1.62 -0.13
CA THR A 57 3.44 -2.69 -0.76
C THR A 57 3.10 -3.77 0.26
N LEU A 58 1.82 -4.14 0.30
CA LEU A 58 1.24 -5.13 1.20
C LEU A 58 0.63 -6.26 0.37
N ASP A 59 1.14 -7.48 0.57
CA ASP A 59 0.52 -8.70 0.08
C ASP A 59 -0.65 -9.09 0.98
N VAL A 60 -1.86 -9.06 0.44
CA VAL A 60 -3.08 -9.37 1.17
C VAL A 60 -3.62 -10.71 0.68
N THR A 61 -3.85 -11.64 1.60
CA THR A 61 -4.52 -12.92 1.31
C THR A 61 -5.84 -12.98 2.04
N LEU A 62 -6.93 -13.19 1.29
CA LEU A 62 -8.25 -13.43 1.86
C LEU A 62 -8.39 -14.91 2.22
N ALA A 63 -8.46 -15.19 3.52
CA ALA A 63 -8.70 -16.53 4.01
C ALA A 63 -10.21 -16.80 4.16
N THR A 64 -10.68 -17.91 3.59
CA THR A 64 -12.06 -18.41 3.73
C THR A 64 -12.06 -19.74 4.53
N PRO A 65 -11.75 -19.71 5.83
CA PRO A 65 -11.61 -20.94 6.61
C PRO A 65 -12.96 -21.66 6.78
N ARG A 66 -12.96 -22.97 6.57
CA ARG A 66 -14.07 -23.85 7.02
C ARG A 66 -14.21 -23.77 8.54
N THR A 67 -15.43 -23.94 9.05
CA THR A 67 -15.80 -23.77 10.47
C THR A 67 -14.83 -24.46 11.44
N GLU A 68 -14.42 -25.70 11.15
CA GLU A 68 -13.53 -26.50 12.00
C GLU A 68 -12.10 -25.92 12.12
N LYS A 69 -11.61 -25.16 11.13
CA LYS A 69 -10.25 -24.59 11.12
C LYS A 69 -10.21 -23.10 11.51
N ARG A 70 -11.35 -22.50 11.82
CA ARG A 70 -11.48 -21.05 12.03
C ARG A 70 -10.61 -20.53 13.18
N ALA A 71 -10.57 -21.22 14.31
CA ALA A 71 -9.78 -20.81 15.47
C ALA A 71 -8.26 -20.85 15.18
N LYS A 72 -7.78 -21.91 14.51
CA LYS A 72 -6.37 -22.03 14.11
C LYS A 72 -5.97 -20.94 13.11
N VAL A 73 -6.81 -20.67 12.12
CA VAL A 73 -6.56 -19.61 11.13
C VAL A 73 -6.55 -18.22 11.79
N ARG A 74 -7.47 -17.96 12.72
CA ARG A 74 -7.50 -16.71 13.47
C ARG A 74 -6.21 -16.48 14.26
N LYS A 75 -5.73 -17.48 15.01
CA LYS A 75 -4.48 -17.38 15.77
C LYS A 75 -3.27 -17.12 14.86
N ALA A 76 -3.20 -17.78 13.71
CA ALA A 76 -2.14 -17.55 12.73
C ALA A 76 -2.21 -16.12 12.15
N MET A 77 -3.40 -15.63 11.83
CA MET A 77 -3.64 -14.27 11.35
C MET A 77 -3.21 -13.22 12.38
N GLU A 78 -3.56 -13.40 13.65
CA GLU A 78 -3.13 -12.52 14.75
C GLU A 78 -1.59 -12.46 14.86
N ALA A 79 -0.91 -13.60 14.80
CA ALA A 79 0.55 -13.65 14.82
C ALA A 79 1.19 -12.95 13.60
N MET A 80 0.61 -13.13 12.41
CA MET A 80 1.07 -12.46 11.18
C MET A 80 0.89 -10.94 11.25
N LEU A 81 -0.26 -10.47 11.77
CA LEU A 81 -0.53 -9.04 11.97
C LEU A 81 0.46 -8.42 12.96
N LEU A 82 0.72 -9.09 14.08
CA LEU A 82 1.72 -8.64 15.05
C LEU A 82 3.11 -8.53 14.40
N LYS A 83 3.53 -9.57 13.66
CA LYS A 83 4.82 -9.57 12.95
C LYS A 83 4.89 -8.44 11.92
N ALA A 84 3.82 -8.19 11.17
CA ALA A 84 3.76 -7.11 10.20
C ALA A 84 3.87 -5.72 10.85
N ALA A 85 3.12 -5.49 11.93
CA ALA A 85 3.17 -4.23 12.69
C ALA A 85 4.57 -3.98 13.26
N MET A 86 5.19 -4.99 13.87
CA MET A 86 6.56 -4.89 14.36
C MET A 86 7.56 -4.60 13.24
N ARG A 87 7.39 -5.23 12.06
CA ARG A 87 8.24 -4.96 10.89
C ARG A 87 8.13 -3.51 10.44
N ILE A 88 6.92 -2.94 10.41
CA ILE A 88 6.71 -1.52 10.09
C ILE A 88 7.48 -0.63 11.07
N VAL A 89 7.32 -0.86 12.37
CA VAL A 89 8.02 -0.08 13.42
C VAL A 89 9.54 -0.17 13.26
N THR A 90 10.08 -1.38 13.05
CA THR A 90 11.51 -1.57 12.83
C THR A 90 11.98 -0.83 11.58
N THR A 91 11.29 -1.03 10.45
CA THR A 91 11.69 -0.43 9.17
C THR A 91 11.68 1.11 9.23
N VAL A 92 10.64 1.71 9.81
CA VAL A 92 10.53 3.17 9.99
C VAL A 92 11.64 3.71 10.89
N ASN A 93 11.96 3.01 11.97
CA ASN A 93 13.04 3.43 12.88
C ASN A 93 14.43 3.29 12.24
N THR A 94 14.65 2.27 11.41
CA THR A 94 15.92 2.04 10.70
C THR A 94 16.13 3.03 9.56
N HIS A 95 15.06 3.39 8.84
CA HIS A 95 15.13 4.27 7.67
C HIS A 95 14.35 5.55 8.00
N LYS A 96 14.85 6.37 8.92
CA LYS A 96 14.23 7.67 9.24
C LYS A 96 14.83 8.82 8.44
N ASP A 97 16.03 8.62 7.90
CA ASP A 97 16.83 9.69 7.29
C ASP A 97 16.32 10.09 5.90
N HIS A 98 15.43 9.29 5.28
CA HIS A 98 14.82 9.60 3.98
C HIS A 98 13.52 10.41 4.08
N ILE A 99 13.02 10.69 5.29
CA ILE A 99 11.78 11.43 5.49
C ILE A 99 11.99 12.90 5.05
N PRO A 100 11.19 13.44 4.11
CA PRO A 100 11.34 14.82 3.65
C PRO A 100 11.09 15.85 4.76
N PRO A 101 11.67 17.05 4.66
CA PRO A 101 11.36 18.13 5.58
C PRO A 101 9.89 18.52 5.51
N ILE A 102 9.28 18.85 6.66
CA ILE A 102 7.91 19.36 6.70
C ILE A 102 7.92 20.80 6.15
N THR A 103 7.26 21.00 5.02
CA THR A 103 7.18 22.30 4.33
C THR A 103 5.79 22.94 4.38
N THR A 104 4.82 22.27 4.99
CA THR A 104 3.42 22.73 5.12
C THR A 104 3.00 22.86 6.59
N ILE A 105 2.03 23.73 6.85
CA ILE A 105 1.32 23.87 8.13
C ILE A 105 0.04 23.01 8.18
N ASP A 106 -0.26 22.28 7.12
CA ASP A 106 -1.39 21.36 7.07
C ASP A 106 -1.27 20.30 8.17
N SER A 107 -2.41 19.86 8.70
CA SER A 107 -2.45 18.81 9.74
C SER A 107 -1.86 17.47 9.27
N ASN A 108 -1.79 17.24 7.95
CA ASN A 108 -1.11 16.11 7.36
C ASN A 108 0.08 16.59 6.49
N PRO A 109 1.32 16.51 7.00
CA PRO A 109 2.49 17.04 6.30
C PRO A 109 2.86 16.20 5.06
N PHE A 110 2.42 14.95 4.99
CA PHE A 110 2.69 14.04 3.87
C PHE A 110 1.36 13.47 3.33
N PRO A 111 0.82 14.04 2.24
CA PRO A 111 -0.32 13.46 1.56
C PRO A 111 -0.08 11.99 1.22
N TYR A 112 -1.10 11.15 1.31
CA TYR A 112 -0.98 9.74 0.97
C TYR A 112 -2.14 9.26 0.12
N GLN A 113 -1.90 8.20 -0.64
CA GLN A 113 -2.95 7.46 -1.34
C GLN A 113 -2.81 5.96 -1.12
N ILE A 114 -3.95 5.26 -1.22
CA ILE A 114 -4.01 3.81 -1.14
C ILE A 114 -4.47 3.28 -2.49
N VAL A 115 -3.61 2.51 -3.15
CA VAL A 115 -3.85 1.90 -4.45
C VAL A 115 -4.09 0.41 -4.27
N VAL A 116 -5.17 -0.10 -4.85
CA VAL A 116 -5.49 -1.53 -4.85
C VAL A 116 -5.03 -2.12 -6.17
N ASN A 117 -4.31 -3.24 -6.12
CA ASN A 117 -3.69 -3.89 -7.26
C ASN A 117 -2.98 -2.87 -8.16
N PRO A 118 -1.97 -2.14 -7.63
CA PRO A 118 -1.21 -1.21 -8.44
C PRO A 118 -0.71 -1.97 -9.67
N LYS A 119 -1.09 -1.50 -10.86
CA LYS A 119 -0.39 -1.91 -12.08
C LYS A 119 1.07 -1.56 -11.85
N ASP A 120 1.98 -2.35 -12.42
CA ASP A 120 3.39 -1.99 -12.46
C ASP A 120 3.49 -0.72 -13.30
N ASN A 121 3.22 0.42 -12.68
CA ASN A 121 3.31 1.72 -13.31
C ASN A 121 4.79 1.79 -13.66
N GLY A 122 5.11 1.85 -14.95
CA GLY A 122 6.46 1.66 -15.47
C GLY A 122 7.46 2.68 -14.94
N TRP A 123 7.95 2.48 -13.72
CA TRP A 123 9.14 3.12 -13.19
C TRP A 123 10.38 2.70 -14.03
N GLY A 124 10.29 1.58 -14.76
CA GLY A 124 11.24 1.18 -15.79
C GLY A 124 11.07 1.85 -17.17
N ALA A 125 9.87 2.33 -17.52
CA ALA A 125 9.62 2.92 -18.85
C ALA A 125 10.00 4.41 -18.97
N ARG A 126 10.19 5.09 -17.82
CA ARG A 126 10.60 6.50 -17.77
C ARG A 126 12.10 6.71 -17.62
N MET A 127 12.85 5.67 -17.25
CA MET A 127 14.31 5.69 -17.30
C MET A 127 14.72 5.01 -18.61
N GLY A 128 14.63 5.76 -19.71
CA GLY A 128 15.18 5.33 -20.98
C GLY A 128 16.67 5.09 -20.83
N ILE A 129 17.09 3.83 -20.81
CA ILE A 129 18.41 3.38 -21.24
C ILE A 129 18.24 1.95 -21.80
N PHE A 130 18.44 1.87 -23.13
CA PHE A 130 18.38 0.74 -24.08
C PHE A 130 16.99 0.24 -24.50
#